data_AF-A0A3B0UPI4-F1
#
_entry.id   AF-A0A3B0UPI4-F1
#
_cell.length_a   1.000
_cell.length_b   1.000
_cell.length_c   1.000
_cell.angle_alpha   90.00
_cell.angle_beta   90.00
_cell.angle_gamma   90.00
#
_symmetry.space_group_name_H-M   'P 1'
#
loop_
_entity.id
_entity.type
_entity.pdbx_description
1 polymer ?
#
loop_
_entity_poly.entity_id
_entity_poly.type
_entity_poly.pdbx_seq_one_letter_code
_entity_poly.pdbx_strand_id
1 'polypeptide(L)'
;EQLPTECGHCEHCLTGGSPLLNRQDSEPIELEDNMAAVRELMNEYPEALGSPRQACRFLCGLTSPRLTRAKLSKHELFGSFSHVSFGLVYEWLQSGK
;
A
#
# COMPACT_ATOMS: atom_id res chain seq x y z
N GLU A 1 16.50 -13.30 7.72
CA GLU A 1 17.94 -13.40 8.08
C GLU A 1 18.78 -13.17 6.83
N GLN A 2 19.89 -12.44 6.95
CA GLN A 2 20.87 -12.28 5.86
C GLN A 2 22.00 -13.28 6.10
N LEU A 3 22.39 -14.02 5.06
CA LEU A 3 23.55 -14.90 5.12
C LEU A 3 24.83 -14.07 5.08
N PRO A 4 25.88 -14.47 5.82
CA PRO A 4 27.15 -13.74 5.86
C PRO A 4 27.93 -13.79 4.53
N THR A 5 27.61 -14.74 3.65
CA THR A 5 28.20 -14.89 2.32
C THR A 5 27.15 -15.25 1.29
N GLU A 6 27.40 -14.93 0.02
CA GLU A 6 26.56 -15.39 -1.08
C GLU A 6 26.55 -16.92 -1.15
N CYS A 7 25.40 -17.52 -1.46
CA CYS A 7 25.26 -18.98 -1.47
C CYS A 7 25.96 -19.62 -2.68
N GLY A 8 26.14 -18.91 -3.80
CA GLY A 8 26.83 -19.43 -4.99
C GLY A 8 26.05 -20.45 -5.81
N HIS A 9 24.83 -20.83 -5.41
CA HIS A 9 24.05 -21.88 -6.08
C HIS A 9 22.55 -21.55 -6.26
N CYS A 10 22.07 -20.39 -5.81
CA CYS A 10 20.70 -19.95 -6.11
C CYS A 10 20.62 -19.24 -7.47
N GLU A 11 19.40 -19.09 -7.98
CA GLU A 11 19.12 -18.38 -9.24
C GLU A 11 19.85 -17.02 -9.30
N HIS A 12 19.81 -16.24 -8.22
CA HIS A 12 20.46 -14.93 -8.14
C HIS A 12 21.99 -15.01 -8.33
N CYS A 13 22.67 -15.91 -7.59
CA CYS A 13 24.12 -16.09 -7.70
C CYS A 13 24.54 -16.68 -9.05
N LEU A 14 23.68 -17.50 -9.67
CA LEU A 14 23.96 -18.13 -10.97
C LEU A 14 23.71 -17.19 -12.16
N THR A 15 22.74 -16.28 -12.05
CA THR A 15 22.31 -15.40 -13.16
C THR A 15 22.84 -13.98 -13.06
N GLY A 16 23.52 -13.62 -11.96
CA GLY A 16 23.98 -12.25 -11.71
C GLY A 16 22.87 -11.30 -11.27
N GLY A 17 21.74 -11.86 -10.82
CA GLY A 17 20.57 -11.13 -10.37
C GLY A 17 19.43 -11.11 -11.39
N SER A 18 18.21 -10.92 -10.88
CA SER A 18 17.03 -10.78 -11.73
C SER A 18 17.00 -9.37 -12.34
N PRO A 19 16.63 -9.23 -13.63
CA PRO A 19 16.44 -7.92 -14.22
C PRO A 19 15.38 -7.15 -13.42
N LEU A 20 15.65 -5.87 -13.16
CA LEU A 20 14.66 -4.99 -12.56
C LEU A 20 13.47 -4.93 -13.50
N LEU A 21 12.31 -5.43 -13.05
CA LEU A 21 11.05 -5.21 -13.75
C LEU A 21 10.83 -3.70 -13.81
N ASN A 22 10.62 -3.18 -15.02
CA ASN A 22 10.30 -1.77 -15.21
C ASN A 22 8.99 -1.51 -14.46
N ARG A 23 9.07 -0.75 -13.36
CA ARG A 23 7.87 -0.35 -12.61
C ARG A 23 7.06 0.50 -13.57
N GLN A 24 5.84 0.07 -13.88
CA GLN A 24 4.91 0.96 -14.56
C GLN A 24 4.66 2.13 -13.62
N ASP A 25 5.06 3.32 -14.06
CA ASP A 25 4.70 4.55 -13.37
C ASP A 25 3.17 4.63 -13.38
N SER A 26 2.55 4.40 -12.23
CA SER A 26 1.12 4.68 -12.04
C SER A 26 0.91 6.15 -12.39
N GLU A 27 -0.14 6.47 -13.16
CA GLU A 27 -0.48 7.85 -13.51
C GLU A 27 -0.44 8.76 -12.26
N PRO A 28 -0.04 10.04 -12.41
CA PRO A 28 -0.06 10.99 -11.31
C PRO A 28 -1.48 11.01 -10.75
N ILE A 29 -1.62 10.54 -9.52
CA ILE A 29 -2.91 10.52 -8.89
C ILE A 29 -3.32 11.97 -8.61
N GLU A 30 -4.56 12.34 -8.92
CA GLU A 30 -5.22 13.52 -8.34
C GLU A 30 -5.47 13.21 -6.85
N LEU A 31 -4.38 13.24 -6.09
CA LEU A 31 -4.23 12.66 -4.77
C LEU A 31 -4.75 13.65 -3.71
N GLU A 32 -4.68 14.95 -3.99
CA GLU A 32 -5.06 16.02 -3.07
C GLU A 32 -6.53 15.99 -2.64
N ASP A 33 -7.47 15.73 -3.55
CA ASP A 33 -8.92 15.91 -3.28
C ASP A 33 -9.48 14.95 -2.21
N ASN A 34 -8.83 13.81 -1.98
CA ASN A 34 -9.31 12.78 -1.07
C ASN A 34 -8.63 12.81 0.32
N MET A 35 -7.59 13.62 0.54
CA MET A 35 -6.82 13.56 1.81
C MET A 35 -7.65 13.87 3.04
N ALA A 36 -8.55 14.86 2.97
CA ALA A 36 -9.39 15.24 4.11
C ALA A 36 -10.34 14.11 4.51
N ALA A 37 -11.08 13.55 3.55
CA ALA A 37 -12.00 12.44 3.77
C ALA A 37 -11.27 11.18 4.30
N VAL A 38 -10.08 10.88 3.79
CA VAL A 38 -9.26 9.77 4.29
C VAL A 38 -8.85 9.99 5.74
N ARG A 39 -8.45 11.21 6.13
CA ARG A 39 -8.08 11.54 7.52
C ARG A 39 -9.27 11.45 8.47
N GLU A 40 -10.43 11.94 8.06
CA GLU A 40 -11.67 11.81 8.82
C GLU A 40 -12.00 10.33 9.07
N LEU A 41 -11.93 9.50 8.03
CA LEU A 41 -12.17 8.07 8.15
C LEU A 41 -11.14 7.37 9.05
N MET A 42 -9.86 7.77 8.98
CA MET A 42 -8.81 7.27 9.88
C MET A 42 -9.09 7.62 11.35
N ASN A 43 -9.65 8.80 11.62
CA ASN A 43 -10.04 9.23 12.96
C ASN A 43 -11.32 8.52 13.45
N GLU A 44 -12.26 8.22 12.56
CA GLU A 44 -13.49 7.50 12.89
C GLU A 44 -13.22 6.00 13.16
N TYR A 45 -12.29 5.40 12.42
CA TYR A 45 -11.93 3.98 12.53
C TYR A 45 -10.45 3.75 12.87
N PRO A 46 -9.94 4.23 14.02
CA PRO A 46 -8.53 4.14 14.37
C PRO A 46 -8.07 2.68 14.54
N GLU A 47 -8.98 1.78 14.94
CA GLU A 47 -8.65 0.36 14.98
C GLU A 47 -8.51 -0.29 13.60
N ALA A 48 -9.16 0.21 12.56
CA ALA A 48 -9.13 -0.41 11.23
C ALA A 48 -8.20 0.32 10.25
N LEU A 49 -7.95 1.60 10.47
CA LEU A 49 -7.25 2.52 9.58
C LEU A 49 -6.16 3.35 10.30
N GLY A 50 -5.92 3.16 11.60
CA GLY A 50 -5.04 4.03 12.40
C GLY A 50 -3.55 3.96 12.07
N SER A 51 -3.13 3.21 11.05
CA SER A 51 -1.78 3.29 10.51
C SER A 51 -1.79 3.54 8.99
N PRO A 52 -0.76 4.21 8.44
CA PRO A 52 -0.67 4.43 7.00
C PRO A 52 -0.75 3.14 6.19
N ARG A 53 -0.23 2.02 6.72
CA ARG A 53 -0.32 0.71 6.07
C ARG A 53 -1.76 0.18 6.04
N GLN A 54 -2.53 0.39 7.11
CA GLN A 54 -3.93 -0.03 7.19
C GLN A 54 -4.81 0.80 6.25
N ALA A 55 -4.64 2.12 6.27
CA ALA A 55 -5.30 3.04 5.33
C ALA A 55 -4.93 2.72 3.87
N CYS A 56 -3.65 2.46 3.58
CA CYS A 56 -3.22 2.08 2.24
C CYS A 56 -3.89 0.79 1.75
N ARG A 57 -3.99 -0.24 2.62
CA ARG A 57 -4.74 -1.47 2.27
C ARG A 57 -6.19 -1.18 1.91
N PHE A 58 -6.87 -0.34 2.70
CA PHE A 58 -8.25 0.05 2.43
C PHE A 58 -8.41 0.76 1.08
N LEU A 59 -7.57 1.76 0.82
CA LEU A 59 -7.59 2.53 -0.44
C LEU A 59 -7.21 1.70 -1.66
N CYS A 60 -6.29 0.74 -1.50
CA CYS A 60 -5.91 -0.20 -2.56
C CYS A 60 -6.89 -1.37 -2.72
N GLY A 61 -7.98 -1.43 -1.94
CA GLY A 61 -8.98 -2.50 -2.04
C GLY A 61 -8.53 -3.85 -1.46
N LEU A 62 -7.48 -3.84 -0.64
CA LEU A 62 -6.93 -5.03 0.02
C LEU A 62 -7.66 -5.31 1.32
N THR A 63 -8.54 -6.32 1.31
CA THR A 63 -9.29 -6.74 2.50
C THR A 63 -8.35 -7.18 3.64
N SER A 64 -8.79 -6.99 4.88
CA SER A 64 -8.10 -7.50 6.06
C SER A 64 -9.11 -7.81 7.16
N PRO A 65 -8.78 -8.68 8.14
CA PRO A 65 -9.71 -9.00 9.23
C PRO A 65 -10.25 -7.77 9.97
N ARG A 66 -9.44 -6.71 10.11
CA ARG A 66 -9.83 -5.45 10.77
C ARG A 66 -10.83 -4.66 9.93
N LEU A 67 -10.62 -4.57 8.61
CA LEU A 67 -11.53 -3.88 7.68
C LEU A 67 -12.89 -4.60 7.59
N THR A 68 -12.88 -5.94 7.51
CA THR A 68 -14.11 -6.73 7.45
C THR A 68 -14.93 -6.58 8.73
N ARG A 69 -14.28 -6.61 9.91
CA ARG A 69 -14.93 -6.40 11.21
C ARG A 69 -15.56 -5.01 11.32
N ALA A 70 -14.89 -3.99 10.81
CA ALA A 70 -15.40 -2.61 10.74
C ALA A 70 -16.39 -2.36 9.60
N LYS A 71 -16.73 -3.38 8.78
CA LYS A 71 -17.61 -3.29 7.60
C LYS A 71 -17.17 -2.27 6.55
N LEU A 72 -15.89 -1.91 6.53
CA LEU A 72 -15.34 -0.88 5.65
C LEU A 72 -15.18 -1.33 4.19
N SER A 73 -15.22 -2.63 3.89
CA SER A 73 -15.11 -3.13 2.51
C SER A 73 -16.26 -2.72 1.58
N LYS A 74 -17.33 -2.13 2.11
CA LYS A 74 -18.46 -1.58 1.33
C LYS A 74 -18.43 -0.05 1.23
N HIS A 75 -17.45 0.60 1.87
CA HIS A 75 -17.31 2.04 1.85
C HIS A 75 -16.90 2.51 0.45
N GLU A 76 -17.34 3.70 0.02
CA GLU A 76 -17.05 4.23 -1.33
C GLU A 76 -15.55 4.40 -1.61
N LEU A 77 -14.79 4.82 -0.59
CA LEU A 77 -13.32 4.95 -0.66
C LEU A 77 -12.57 3.60 -0.61
N PHE A 78 -13.26 2.47 -0.42
CA PHE A 78 -12.59 1.17 -0.46
C PHE A 78 -12.19 0.84 -1.90
N GLY A 79 -10.90 0.70 -2.16
CA GLY A 79 -10.40 0.38 -3.51
C GLY A 79 -10.37 1.56 -4.48
N SER A 80 -10.62 2.79 -4.03
CA SER A 80 -10.55 3.99 -4.89
C SER A 80 -9.17 4.22 -5.51
N PHE A 81 -8.11 3.66 -4.90
CA PHE A 81 -6.72 3.71 -5.37
C PHE A 81 -6.23 2.34 -5.85
N SER A 82 -7.12 1.43 -6.24
CA SER A 82 -6.74 0.08 -6.73
C SER A 82 -5.90 0.08 -8.00
N HIS A 83 -5.94 1.16 -8.79
CA HIS A 83 -5.11 1.37 -9.97
C HIS A 83 -3.72 1.95 -9.66
N VAL A 84 -3.49 2.36 -8.41
CA VAL A 84 -2.26 3.02 -7.96
C VAL A 84 -1.39 2.00 -7.25
N SER A 85 -0.08 2.04 -7.46
CA SER A 85 0.81 1.15 -6.72
C SER A 85 0.73 1.40 -5.20
N PHE A 86 0.67 0.32 -4.42
CA PHE A 86 0.61 0.37 -2.96
C PHE A 86 1.71 1.26 -2.35
N GLY A 87 2.91 1.24 -2.93
CA GLY A 87 4.04 2.05 -2.49
C GLY A 87 3.77 3.55 -2.59
N LEU A 88 3.19 4.02 -3.71
CA LEU A 88 2.88 5.44 -3.88
C LEU A 88 1.77 5.91 -2.94
N VAL A 89 0.71 5.12 -2.78
CA VAL A 89 -0.37 5.44 -1.82
C VAL A 89 0.18 5.49 -0.39
N TYR A 90 1.07 4.57 -0.04
CA TYR A 90 1.72 4.53 1.26
C TYR A 90 2.62 5.76 1.50
N GLU A 91 3.43 6.14 0.51
CA GLU A 91 4.26 7.36 0.56
C GLU A 91 3.39 8.62 0.70
N TRP A 92 2.32 8.73 -0.08
CA TRP A 92 1.39 9.86 0.03
C TRP A 92 0.74 9.97 1.41
N LEU A 93 0.28 8.86 1.99
CA LEU A 93 -0.26 8.83 3.36
C LEU A 93 0.78 9.23 4.42
N GLN A 94 2.07 9.09 4.13
CA GLN A 94 3.16 9.54 5.02
C GLN A 94 3.52 11.00 4.82
N SER A 95 3.57 11.45 3.55
CA SER A 95 3.92 12.80 3.15
C SER A 95 2.83 13.81 3.51
N GLY A 96 1.57 13.38 3.49
CA GLY A 96 0.41 14.17 3.88
C GLY A 96 0.23 14.36 5.38
N LYS A 97 1.28 14.18 6.19
CA LYS A 97 1.25 14.49 7.63
C LYS A 97 0.97 15.97 7.84
#